data_AF-A0A1A7WA23-F1
#
_entry.id   AF-A0A1A7WA23-F1
#
_cell.length_a   1.000
_cell.length_b   1.000
_cell.length_c   1.000
_cell.angle_alpha   90.00
_cell.angle_beta   90.00
_cell.angle_gamma   90.00
#
_symmetry.space_group_name_H-M   'P 1'
#
loop_
_entity.id
_entity.type
_entity.pdbx_description
1 polymer ?
#
loop_
_entity_poly.entity_id
_entity_poly.type
_entity_poly.pdbx_seq_one_letter_code
_entity_poly.pdbx_strand_id
1 'polypeptide(L)'
;ASFKVHCEMLPDGGWTVFQRRTGGQLSFNKRWAAYKHGFGDVTQDYWLGLENVLAMIKNKSKKWTLRVDLWDHEDATAFAEYKNFRLGNE
;
A
#
# COMPACT_ATOMS: atom_id res chain seq x y z
N ALA A 1 -1.65 13.50 12.22
CA ALA A 1 -0.20 13.46 11.98
C ALA A 1 0.04 13.45 10.48
N SER A 2 1.10 14.09 10.00
CA SER A 2 1.51 14.03 8.59
C SER A 2 2.54 12.91 8.40
N PHE A 3 2.49 12.20 7.29
CA PHE A 3 3.44 11.12 6.95
C PHE A 3 3.74 11.14 5.44
N LYS A 4 4.90 10.62 5.06
CA LYS A 4 5.32 10.54 3.66
C LYS A 4 4.71 9.31 2.99
N VAL A 5 4.33 9.46 1.73
CA VAL A 5 3.78 8.39 0.88
C VAL A 5 4.43 8.46 -0.50
N HIS A 6 4.38 7.35 -1.23
CA HIS A 6 4.63 7.36 -2.66
C HIS A 6 3.30 7.55 -3.41
N CYS A 7 3.24 8.56 -4.27
CA CYS A 7 2.10 8.77 -5.15
C CYS A 7 2.48 8.36 -6.56
N GLU A 8 1.80 7.34 -7.09
CA GLU A 8 1.89 6.99 -8.50
C GLU A 8 0.85 7.81 -9.25
N MET A 9 1.32 8.76 -10.06
CA MET A 9 0.48 9.67 -10.80
C MET A 9 0.26 9.15 -12.22
N LEU A 10 -1.01 8.95 -12.57
CA LEU A 10 -1.47 8.53 -13.89
C LEU A 10 -2.24 9.69 -14.56
N PRO A 11 -2.45 9.66 -15.89
CA PRO A 11 -3.21 10.71 -16.57
C PRO A 11 -4.64 10.90 -16.04
N ASP A 12 -5.25 9.85 -15.48
CA ASP A 12 -6.63 9.83 -15.00
C ASP A 12 -6.75 9.95 -13.47
N GLY A 13 -5.64 10.04 -12.74
CA GLY A 13 -5.68 10.15 -11.29
C GLY A 13 -4.35 9.85 -10.61
N GLY A 14 -4.40 9.61 -9.31
CA GLY A 14 -3.22 9.24 -8.54
C GLY A 14 -3.54 8.14 -7.55
N TRP A 15 -2.63 7.18 -7.42
CA TRP A 15 -2.68 6.12 -6.43
C TRP A 15 -1.71 6.43 -5.30
N THR A 16 -2.17 6.29 -4.06
CA THR A 16 -1.27 6.23 -2.92
C THR A 16 -0.82 4.79 -2.74
N VAL A 17 0.45 4.52 -3.00
CA VAL A 17 1.03 3.21 -2.78
C VAL A 17 1.24 3.04 -1.28
N PHE A 18 0.84 1.90 -0.73
CA PHE A 18 1.06 1.58 0.70
C PHE A 18 1.88 0.31 0.92
N GLN A 19 2.15 -0.44 -0.15
CA GLN A 19 3.05 -1.58 -0.16
C GLN A 19 3.78 -1.62 -1.50
N ARG A 20 5.09 -1.89 -1.49
CA ARG A 20 5.88 -2.17 -2.70
C ARG A 20 6.91 -3.28 -2.45
N ARG A 21 7.12 -4.16 -3.43
CA ARG A 21 8.10 -5.27 -3.42
C ARG A 21 8.84 -5.34 -4.74
N THR A 22 10.14 -5.09 -4.81
CA THR A 22 10.89 -5.01 -6.09
C THR A 22 11.97 -6.07 -6.23
N GLY A 23 12.41 -6.71 -5.15
CA GLY A 23 13.48 -7.70 -5.27
C GLY A 23 13.99 -8.33 -3.97
N GLY A 24 13.32 -8.14 -2.84
CA GLY A 24 13.57 -8.95 -1.63
C GLY A 24 14.67 -8.45 -0.68
N GLN A 25 15.28 -7.29 -0.94
CA GLN A 25 16.26 -6.69 -0.03
C GLN A 25 15.67 -6.38 1.36
N LEU A 26 14.39 -6.01 1.40
CA LEU A 26 13.66 -5.77 2.64
C LEU A 26 12.94 -7.05 3.08
N SER A 27 13.27 -7.54 4.28
CA SER A 27 12.53 -8.63 4.91
C SER A 27 11.15 -8.15 5.39
N PHE A 28 10.10 -8.80 4.89
CA PHE A 28 8.71 -8.62 5.35
C PHE A 28 8.35 -9.54 6.51
N ASN A 29 9.24 -10.42 6.96
CA ASN A 29 9.04 -11.18 8.19
C ASN A 29 9.25 -10.27 9.40
N LYS A 30 8.21 -9.55 9.79
CA LYS A 30 8.22 -8.55 10.87
C LYS A 30 7.16 -8.87 11.93
N ARG A 31 7.38 -8.35 13.14
CA ARG A 31 6.39 -8.39 14.23
C ARG A 31 5.27 -7.37 14.01
N TRP A 32 4.16 -7.56 14.71
CA TRP A 32 2.96 -6.73 14.62
C TRP A 32 3.23 -5.22 14.67
N ALA A 33 4.05 -4.75 15.62
CA ALA A 33 4.36 -3.33 15.78
C ALA A 33 4.92 -2.69 14.48
N ALA A 34 5.71 -3.43 13.70
CA ALA A 34 6.20 -2.94 12.42
C ALA A 34 5.10 -2.87 11.36
N TYR A 35 4.17 -3.84 11.31
CA TYR A 35 3.02 -3.77 10.41
C TYR A 35 2.04 -2.65 10.78
N LYS A 36 1.94 -2.34 12.07
CA LYS A 36 1.13 -1.22 12.59
C LYS A 36 1.70 0.13 12.16
N HIS A 37 2.99 0.36 12.38
CA HIS A 37 3.63 1.67 12.16
C HIS A 37 4.31 1.85 10.79
N GLY A 38 4.61 0.77 10.08
CA GLY A 38 5.33 0.78 8.81
C GLY A 38 6.81 0.41 8.92
N PHE A 39 7.40 0.03 7.79
CA PHE A 39 8.83 -0.27 7.65
C PHE A 39 9.26 -0.17 6.17
N GLY A 40 10.56 0.02 5.93
CA GLY A 40 11.13 0.20 4.59
C GLY A 40 11.26 1.65 4.17
N ASP A 41 11.46 1.87 2.87
CA ASP A 41 11.61 3.20 2.26
C ASP A 41 10.57 3.40 1.16
N VAL A 42 9.84 4.51 1.19
CA VAL A 42 8.79 4.84 0.20
C VAL A 42 9.32 4.96 -1.24
N THR A 43 10.63 5.10 -1.42
CA THR A 43 11.31 5.08 -2.73
C THR A 43 11.72 3.69 -3.20
N GLN A 44 11.64 2.67 -2.33
CA GLN A 44 12.02 1.28 -2.58
C GLN A 44 10.93 0.30 -2.10
N ASP A 45 11.32 -0.84 -1.50
CA ASP A 45 10.41 -1.77 -0.85
C ASP A 45 9.95 -1.19 0.49
N TYR A 46 8.65 -1.22 0.76
CA TYR A 46 8.11 -0.74 2.03
C TYR A 46 6.70 -1.25 2.32
N TRP A 47 6.31 -1.05 3.57
CA TRP A 47 4.97 -1.14 4.10
C TRP A 47 4.65 0.17 4.83
N LEU A 48 3.60 0.88 4.42
CA LEU A 48 3.27 2.21 4.94
C LEU A 48 2.85 2.20 6.41
N GLY A 49 2.33 1.07 6.91
CA GLY A 49 1.76 0.94 8.25
C GLY A 49 0.24 1.00 8.23
N LEU A 50 -0.40 0.06 8.94
CA LEU A 50 -1.85 -0.06 9.00
C LEU A 50 -2.52 1.17 9.62
N GLU A 51 -1.90 1.84 10.60
CA GLU A 51 -2.45 3.08 11.18
C GLU A 51 -2.55 4.19 10.14
N ASN A 52 -1.52 4.33 9.30
CA ASN A 52 -1.48 5.33 8.23
C ASN A 52 -2.52 5.01 7.16
N VAL A 53 -2.64 3.74 6.74
CA VAL A 53 -3.66 3.31 5.76
C VAL A 53 -5.07 3.52 6.31
N LEU A 54 -5.33 3.11 7.56
CA LEU A 54 -6.61 3.33 8.21
C LEU A 54 -6.94 4.83 8.31
N ALA A 55 -5.97 5.68 8.65
CA ALA A 55 -6.16 7.12 8.70
C ALA A 55 -6.57 7.74 7.36
N MET A 56 -6.08 7.19 6.22
CA MET A 56 -6.48 7.62 4.88
C MET A 56 -7.90 7.18 4.53
N ILE A 57 -8.25 5.93 4.80
CA ILE A 57 -9.51 5.35 4.34
C ILE A 57 -10.66 5.43 5.37
N LYS A 58 -10.44 6.05 6.53
CA LYS A 58 -11.40 6.16 7.64
C LYS A 58 -12.73 6.79 7.26
N ASN A 59 -12.75 7.64 6.23
CA ASN A 59 -13.98 8.29 5.81
C ASN A 59 -14.93 7.27 5.14
N LYS A 60 -15.98 6.89 5.88
CA LYS A 60 -16.98 5.90 5.44
C LYS A 60 -17.89 6.41 4.33
N SER A 61 -18.05 7.73 4.15
CA SER A 61 -18.86 8.26 3.04
C SER A 61 -18.16 8.18 1.69
N LYS A 62 -16.82 8.05 1.69
CA LYS A 62 -16.03 7.81 0.48
C LYS A 62 -15.88 6.30 0.25
N LYS A 63 -15.94 5.89 -1.01
CA LYS A 63 -15.58 4.54 -1.46
C LYS A 63 -14.13 4.57 -1.93
N TRP A 64 -13.32 3.65 -1.43
CA TRP A 64 -11.94 3.47 -1.83
C TRP A 64 -11.83 2.21 -2.69
N THR A 65 -10.97 2.25 -3.69
CA THR A 65 -10.59 1.06 -4.47
C THR A 65 -9.19 0.65 -4.03
N LEU A 66 -8.99 -0.63 -3.75
CA LEU A 66 -7.67 -1.21 -3.62
C LEU A 66 -7.32 -1.83 -4.98
N ARG A 67 -6.12 -1.52 -5.47
CA ARG A 67 -5.53 -2.19 -6.63
C ARG A 67 -4.28 -2.95 -6.17
N VAL A 68 -4.13 -4.16 -6.69
CA VAL A 68 -2.95 -5.00 -6.48
C VAL A 68 -2.35 -5.28 -7.84
N ASP A 69 -1.17 -4.74 -8.10
CA ASP A 69 -0.39 -5.00 -9.31
C ASP A 69 0.66 -6.09 -9.01
N LEU A 70 0.76 -7.05 -9.91
CA LEU A 70 1.65 -8.20 -9.84
C LEU A 70 2.46 -8.30 -11.12
N TRP A 71 3.68 -8.81 -11.00
CA TRP A 71 4.49 -9.26 -12.12
C TRP A 71 5.17 -10.57 -11.78
N ASP A 72 5.53 -11.33 -12.80
CA ASP A 72 6.29 -12.58 -12.65
C ASP A 72 7.74 -12.44 -13.17
N HIS A 73 8.45 -13.56 -13.17
CA HIS A 73 9.85 -13.64 -13.61
C HIS A 73 10.00 -13.72 -15.13
N GLU A 74 8.89 -13.78 -15.87
CA GLU A 74 8.82 -13.84 -17.34
C GLU A 74 8.27 -12.52 -17.92
N ASP A 75 8.36 -11.44 -17.13
CA ASP A 75 7.88 -10.09 -17.45
C ASP A 75 6.36 -9.97 -17.71
N ALA A 76 5.57 -10.99 -17.35
CA ALA A 76 4.11 -10.88 -17.40
C ALA A 76 3.61 -10.03 -16.23
N THR A 77 2.56 -9.25 -16.48
CA THR A 77 1.93 -8.38 -15.47
C THR A 77 0.43 -8.65 -15.38
N ALA A 78 -0.12 -8.50 -14.18
CA ALA A 78 -1.55 -8.63 -13.93
C ALA A 78 -1.96 -7.67 -12.81
N PHE A 79 -3.24 -7.28 -12.78
CA PHE A 79 -3.78 -6.51 -11.66
C PHE A 79 -5.16 -7.00 -11.23
N ALA A 80 -5.49 -6.76 -9.98
CA ALA A 80 -6.81 -6.99 -9.41
C ALA A 80 -7.31 -5.76 -8.65
N GLU A 81 -8.57 -5.40 -8.86
CA GLU A 81 -9.22 -4.28 -8.18
C GLU A 81 -10.33 -4.74 -7.24
N TYR A 82 -10.32 -4.20 -6.02
CA TYR A 82 -11.29 -4.46 -4.98
C TYR A 82 -12.02 -3.16 -4.63
N LYS A 83 -13.28 -3.05 -5.05
CA LYS A 83 -14.12 -1.88 -4.79
C LYS A 83 -14.59 -1.86 -3.34
N ASN A 84 -14.80 -0.65 -2.80
CA ASN A 84 -15.24 -0.43 -1.42
C ASN A 84 -14.31 -1.05 -0.37
N PHE A 85 -13.00 -0.91 -0.60
CA PHE A 85 -11.96 -1.36 0.32
C PHE A 85 -12.09 -0.68 1.69
N ARG A 86 -11.94 -1.47 2.76
CA ARG A 86 -12.00 -1.06 4.16
C ARG A 86 -10.98 -1.84 4.97
N LEU A 87 -10.47 -1.21 6.01
CA LEU A 87 -9.74 -1.90 7.08
C LEU A 87 -10.60 -1.90 8.34
N GLY A 88 -10.56 -3.02 9.06
CA GLY A 88 -11.13 -3.12 10.39
C GLY A 88 -10.30 -2.33 11.40
N ASN A 89 -10.87 -2.12 12.58
CA ASN A 89 -10.09 -1.77 13.76
C ASN A 89 -9.25 -2.97 14.23
N GLU A 90 -8.20 -2.65 14.99
CA GLU A 90 -7.53 -3.62 15.85
C GLU A 90 -8.45 -4.10 16.98
#